data_AF-A0A6I9YS83-F1
#
_entry.id   AF-A0A6I9YS83-F1
#
_cell.length_a   1.000
_cell.length_b   1.000
_cell.length_c   1.000
_cell.angle_alpha   90.00
_cell.angle_beta   90.00
_cell.angle_gamma   90.00
#
_symmetry.space_group_name_H-M   'P 1'
#
loop_
_entity.id
_entity.type
_entity.pdbx_description
1 polymer ?
#
loop_
_entity_poly.entity_id
_entity_poly.type
_entity_poly.pdbx_seq_one_letter_code
_entity_poly.pdbx_strand_id
1 'polypeptide(L)'
;MFYKKWQGAYNTTRKGQEKKHLYLWEIVHSFFFLCFLFPAEVYIGIRKPAEATACTQEAANLFPMSHNVLYMRGQVAEIRGNTDEAKRWYEEALSISPTHVKSMQRLALILHQLGRYSLAEKILRDAVQVNSTAHEVWNGLGVVLQAQGNDDAATECFLTALELEASSPVVPFTIIPRIL
;
A
#
# COMPACT_ATOMS: atom_id res chain seq x y z
N MET A 1 -14.62 -9.01 17.85
CA MET A 1 -15.11 -9.39 19.21
C MET A 1 -14.01 -9.42 20.28
N PHE A 2 -12.80 -9.91 19.99
CA PHE A 2 -11.68 -9.96 20.96
C PHE A 2 -11.21 -8.58 21.45
N TYR A 3 -11.12 -7.59 20.56
CA TYR A 3 -10.67 -6.23 20.89
C TYR A 3 -11.55 -5.53 21.95
N LYS A 4 -12.88 -5.66 21.85
CA LYS A 4 -13.83 -5.09 22.83
C LYS A 4 -13.74 -5.76 24.21
N LYS A 5 -13.54 -7.08 24.26
CA LYS A 5 -13.31 -7.81 25.52
C LYS A 5 -11.97 -7.43 26.16
N TRP A 6 -10.95 -7.21 25.34
CA TRP A 6 -9.61 -6.80 25.81
C TRP A 6 -9.59 -5.35 26.31
N GLN A 7 -10.26 -4.41 25.61
CA GLN A 7 -10.46 -3.03 26.08
C GLN A 7 -11.17 -2.96 27.44
N GLY A 8 -12.19 -3.80 27.65
CA GLY A 8 -12.90 -3.89 28.93
C GLY A 8 -11.98 -4.33 30.08
N ALA A 9 -11.17 -5.36 29.85
CA ALA A 9 -10.21 -5.86 30.84
C ALA A 9 -9.04 -4.88 31.10
N TYR A 10 -8.61 -4.13 30.09
CA TYR A 10 -7.51 -3.15 30.16
C TYR A 10 -7.91 -1.87 30.92
N ASN A 11 -9.16 -1.41 30.80
CA ASN A 11 -9.64 -0.22 31.51
C ASN A 11 -9.75 -0.43 33.04
N THR A 12 -9.92 -1.68 33.50
CA THR A 12 -9.93 -2.03 34.93
C THR A 12 -8.55 -1.96 35.60
N THR A 13 -7.46 -2.14 34.86
CA THR A 13 -6.07 -2.12 35.38
C THR A 13 -5.42 -0.73 35.39
N ARG A 14 -6.11 0.29 34.86
CA ARG A 14 -5.62 1.67 34.61
C ARG A 14 -5.31 2.50 35.86
N LYS A 15 -5.69 2.08 37.08
CA LYS A 15 -5.63 2.94 38.27
C LYS A 15 -4.24 3.20 38.90
N GLY A 16 -3.11 2.71 38.37
CA GLY A 16 -1.83 2.85 39.12
C GLY A 16 -0.49 2.90 38.39
N GLN A 17 -0.42 2.89 37.05
CA GLN A 17 0.85 2.81 36.32
C GLN A 17 0.79 3.54 34.96
N GLU A 18 0.59 4.86 34.97
CA GLU A 18 0.15 5.60 33.76
C GLU A 18 1.13 5.64 32.58
N LYS A 19 2.46 5.67 32.81
CA LYS A 19 3.43 5.83 31.71
C LYS A 19 3.85 4.52 31.04
N LYS A 20 4.12 3.45 31.81
CA LYS A 20 4.49 2.14 31.25
C LYS A 20 3.33 1.49 30.50
N HIS A 21 2.10 1.69 30.97
CA HIS A 21 0.92 1.18 30.30
C HIS A 21 0.64 1.86 28.96
N LEU A 22 1.03 3.13 28.78
CA LEU A 22 0.87 3.84 27.52
C LEU A 22 1.78 3.27 26.43
N TYR A 23 3.05 2.99 26.74
CA TYR A 23 3.99 2.35 25.80
C TYR A 23 3.58 0.91 25.45
N LEU A 24 3.16 0.12 26.45
CA LEU A 24 2.63 -1.22 26.21
C LEU A 24 1.36 -1.19 25.34
N TRP A 25 0.53 -0.16 25.50
CA TRP A 25 -0.68 0.02 24.71
C TRP A 25 -0.38 0.42 23.27
N GLU A 26 0.57 1.32 23.02
CA GLU A 26 1.02 1.67 21.67
C GLU A 26 1.68 0.49 20.95
N ILE A 27 2.49 -0.30 21.65
CA ILE A 27 3.11 -1.51 21.10
C ILE A 27 2.05 -2.55 20.75
N VAL A 28 1.07 -2.79 21.63
CA VAL A 28 -0.02 -3.74 21.38
C VAL A 28 -0.90 -3.25 20.23
N HIS A 29 -1.22 -1.95 20.14
CA HIS A 29 -2.00 -1.41 19.01
C HIS A 29 -1.22 -1.50 17.69
N SER A 30 0.07 -1.21 17.68
CA SER A 30 0.93 -1.32 16.50
C SER A 30 1.08 -2.77 16.04
N PHE A 31 1.22 -3.71 17.00
CA PHE A 31 1.26 -5.14 16.69
C PHE A 31 -0.09 -5.63 16.14
N PHE A 32 -1.19 -5.21 16.77
CA PHE A 32 -2.54 -5.58 16.33
C PHE A 32 -2.85 -4.99 14.94
N PHE A 33 -2.38 -3.77 14.65
CA PHE A 33 -2.44 -3.16 13.32
C PHE A 33 -1.71 -3.98 12.26
N LEU A 34 -0.45 -4.36 12.54
CA LEU A 34 0.32 -5.24 11.65
C LEU A 34 -0.37 -6.60 11.47
N CYS A 35 -0.99 -7.15 12.53
CA CYS A 35 -1.75 -8.39 12.46
C CYS A 35 -2.96 -8.35 11.53
N PHE A 36 -3.55 -7.18 11.23
CA PHE A 36 -4.62 -7.09 10.21
C PHE A 36 -4.10 -6.65 8.85
N LEU A 37 -2.98 -5.94 8.80
CA LEU A 37 -2.32 -5.49 7.58
C LEU A 37 -1.84 -6.69 6.73
N PHE A 38 -1.08 -7.62 7.31
CA PHE A 38 -0.52 -8.75 6.57
C PHE A 38 -1.59 -9.72 6.02
N PRO A 39 -2.61 -10.14 6.79
CA PRO A 39 -3.67 -10.98 6.24
C PRO A 39 -4.46 -10.28 5.15
N ALA A 40 -4.71 -8.97 5.28
CA ALA A 40 -5.39 -8.21 4.23
C ALA A 40 -4.62 -8.25 2.91
N GLU A 41 -3.29 -8.04 2.92
CA GLU A 41 -2.45 -8.19 1.73
C GLU A 41 -2.52 -9.59 1.13
N VAL A 42 -2.52 -10.64 1.96
CA VAL A 42 -2.65 -12.02 1.51
C VAL A 42 -4.02 -12.29 0.88
N TYR A 43 -5.12 -11.83 1.50
CA TYR A 43 -6.46 -12.00 0.96
C TYR A 43 -6.69 -11.21 -0.34
N ILE A 44 -6.06 -10.03 -0.46
CA ILE A 44 -6.00 -9.25 -1.69
C ILE A 44 -5.30 -10.07 -2.79
N GLY A 45 -4.17 -10.71 -2.47
CA GLY A 45 -3.46 -11.62 -3.38
C GLY A 45 -4.30 -12.82 -3.82
N ILE A 46 -5.09 -13.41 -2.91
CA ILE A 46 -5.99 -14.54 -3.19
C ILE A 46 -7.29 -14.07 -3.89
N ARG A 47 -7.47 -12.76 -4.14
CA ARG A 47 -8.69 -12.16 -4.72
C ARG A 47 -9.97 -12.50 -3.98
N LYS A 48 -9.92 -12.51 -2.65
CA LYS A 48 -11.07 -12.70 -1.77
C LYS A 48 -11.52 -11.36 -1.16
N PRO A 49 -12.43 -10.62 -1.84
CA PRO A 49 -12.75 -9.24 -1.45
C PRO A 49 -13.56 -9.13 -0.16
N ALA A 50 -14.29 -10.16 0.25
CA ALA A 50 -15.12 -10.13 1.47
C ALA A 50 -14.26 -10.18 2.73
N GLU A 51 -13.36 -11.15 2.80
CA GLU A 51 -12.39 -11.31 3.90
C GLU A 51 -11.41 -10.15 3.94
N ALA A 52 -10.94 -9.68 2.78
CA ALA A 52 -10.08 -8.50 2.70
C ALA A 52 -10.78 -7.25 3.23
N THR A 53 -12.09 -7.04 2.95
CA THR A 53 -12.82 -5.94 3.58
C THR A 53 -12.94 -6.06 5.09
N ALA A 54 -13.14 -7.26 5.63
CA ALA A 54 -13.22 -7.44 7.07
C ALA A 54 -11.88 -7.08 7.73
N CYS A 55 -10.75 -7.57 7.19
CA CYS A 55 -9.42 -7.27 7.71
C CYS A 55 -9.08 -5.78 7.59
N THR A 56 -9.35 -5.15 6.45
CA THR A 56 -9.09 -3.71 6.25
C THR A 56 -9.99 -2.84 7.12
N GLN A 57 -11.24 -3.25 7.38
CA GLN A 57 -12.13 -2.52 8.29
C GLN A 57 -11.65 -2.59 9.75
N GLU A 58 -11.17 -3.74 10.20
CA GLU A 58 -10.58 -3.85 11.54
C GLU A 58 -9.27 -3.05 11.65
N ALA A 59 -8.43 -3.04 10.61
CA ALA A 59 -7.25 -2.17 10.56
C ALA A 59 -7.63 -0.68 10.61
N ALA A 60 -8.69 -0.28 9.91
CA ALA A 60 -9.21 1.09 9.93
C ALA A 60 -9.79 1.50 11.29
N ASN A 61 -10.38 0.56 12.05
CA ASN A 61 -10.86 0.83 13.40
C ASN A 61 -9.71 1.19 14.36
N LEU A 62 -8.51 0.67 14.11
CA LEU A 62 -7.32 0.95 14.91
C LEU A 62 -6.63 2.24 14.47
N PHE A 63 -6.36 2.36 13.17
CA PHE A 63 -5.66 3.51 12.58
C PHE A 63 -6.37 3.98 11.30
N PRO A 64 -7.43 4.80 11.44
CA PRO A 64 -8.23 5.23 10.29
C PRO A 64 -7.48 6.17 9.35
N MET A 65 -6.50 6.92 9.86
CA MET A 65 -5.71 7.90 9.11
C MET A 65 -4.35 7.36 8.65
N SER A 66 -4.20 6.04 8.55
CA SER A 66 -2.98 5.44 8.01
C SER A 66 -3.05 5.33 6.49
N HIS A 67 -2.05 5.86 5.78
CA HIS A 67 -1.95 5.75 4.32
C HIS A 67 -1.97 4.28 3.85
N ASN A 68 -1.42 3.34 4.64
CA ASN A 68 -1.41 1.91 4.31
C ASN A 68 -2.83 1.31 4.33
N VAL A 69 -3.69 1.73 5.25
CA VAL A 69 -5.08 1.25 5.32
C VAL A 69 -5.90 1.78 4.16
N LEU A 70 -5.74 3.07 3.84
CA LEU A 70 -6.40 3.68 2.69
C LEU A 70 -5.95 3.02 1.38
N TYR A 71 -4.64 2.75 1.24
CA TYR A 71 -4.09 1.99 0.12
C TYR A 71 -4.73 0.60 -0.02
N MET A 72 -4.84 -0.17 1.07
CA MET A 72 -5.50 -1.48 1.03
C MET A 72 -6.98 -1.39 0.69
N ARG A 73 -7.69 -0.38 1.20
CA ARG A 73 -9.10 -0.13 0.82
C ARG A 73 -9.23 0.14 -0.67
N GLY A 74 -8.30 0.91 -1.24
CA GLY A 74 -8.19 1.11 -2.69
C GLY A 74 -8.02 -0.21 -3.44
N GLN A 75 -7.10 -1.08 -3.00
CA GLN A 75 -6.87 -2.39 -3.64
C GLN A 75 -8.10 -3.31 -3.55
N VAL A 76 -8.81 -3.28 -2.42
CA VAL A 76 -10.05 -4.04 -2.26
C VAL A 76 -11.15 -3.54 -3.20
N ALA A 77 -11.24 -2.22 -3.41
CA ALA A 77 -12.14 -1.64 -4.40
C ALA A 77 -11.74 -2.03 -5.84
N GLU A 78 -10.45 -2.09 -6.17
CA GLU A 78 -9.97 -2.60 -7.47
C GLU A 78 -10.42 -4.06 -7.71
N ILE A 79 -10.27 -4.93 -6.70
CA ILE A 79 -10.70 -6.35 -6.80
C ILE A 79 -12.21 -6.46 -7.00
N ARG A 80 -12.98 -5.54 -6.43
CA ARG A 80 -14.44 -5.46 -6.61
C ARG A 80 -14.85 -4.91 -7.98
N GLY A 81 -13.91 -4.35 -8.75
CA GLY A 81 -14.17 -3.71 -10.03
C GLY A 81 -14.61 -2.24 -9.92
N ASN A 82 -14.59 -1.65 -8.73
CA ASN A 82 -14.97 -0.25 -8.51
C ASN A 82 -13.74 0.67 -8.64
N THR A 83 -13.36 1.00 -9.86
CA THR A 83 -12.18 1.84 -10.15
C THR A 83 -12.32 3.27 -9.64
N ASP A 84 -13.51 3.87 -9.70
CA ASP A 84 -13.77 5.22 -9.18
C ASP A 84 -13.58 5.31 -7.66
N GLU A 85 -14.01 4.27 -6.94
CA GLU A 85 -13.85 4.19 -5.50
C GLU A 85 -12.37 3.97 -5.13
N ALA A 86 -11.68 3.08 -5.86
CA ALA A 86 -10.25 2.85 -5.68
C ALA A 86 -9.44 4.14 -5.86
N LYS A 87 -9.75 4.92 -6.89
CA LYS A 87 -9.13 6.22 -7.15
C LYS A 87 -9.25 7.16 -5.95
N ARG A 88 -10.45 7.32 -5.38
CA ARG A 88 -10.68 8.19 -4.21
C ARG A 88 -9.82 7.75 -3.03
N TRP A 89 -9.77 6.45 -2.75
CA TRP A 89 -8.97 5.93 -1.65
C TRP A 89 -7.47 6.16 -1.85
N TYR A 90 -6.96 6.06 -3.07
CA TYR A 90 -5.56 6.37 -3.36
C TYR A 90 -5.25 7.86 -3.27
N GLU A 91 -6.15 8.73 -3.73
CA GLU A 91 -6.02 10.19 -3.58
C GLU A 91 -6.00 10.59 -2.09
N GLU A 92 -6.88 10.00 -1.26
CA GLU A 92 -6.86 10.19 0.18
C GLU A 92 -5.55 9.67 0.80
N ALA A 93 -5.06 8.50 0.38
CA ALA A 93 -3.79 7.96 0.87
C ALA A 93 -2.62 8.92 0.57
N LEU A 94 -2.60 9.53 -0.61
CA LEU A 94 -1.59 10.50 -1.02
C LEU A 94 -1.74 11.86 -0.32
N SER A 95 -2.97 12.24 0.05
CA SER A 95 -3.21 13.45 0.87
C SER A 95 -2.58 13.33 2.25
N ILE A 96 -2.53 12.12 2.81
CA ILE A 96 -1.89 11.83 4.10
C ILE A 96 -0.37 11.66 3.92
N SER A 97 0.04 10.92 2.90
CA SER A 97 1.45 10.65 2.60
C SER A 97 1.75 10.84 1.12
N PRO A 98 2.22 12.04 0.70
CA PRO A 98 2.50 12.32 -0.70
C PRO A 98 3.71 11.54 -1.24
N THR A 99 4.52 10.96 -0.36
CA THR A 99 5.70 10.15 -0.70
C THR A 99 5.39 8.65 -0.82
N HIS A 100 4.12 8.25 -0.73
CA HIS A 100 3.76 6.84 -0.76
C HIS A 100 3.72 6.26 -2.18
N VAL A 101 4.89 5.79 -2.64
CA VAL A 101 5.16 5.28 -3.99
C VAL A 101 4.13 4.24 -4.48
N LYS A 102 3.75 3.27 -3.64
CA LYS A 102 2.78 2.22 -4.02
C LYS A 102 1.41 2.80 -4.38
N SER A 103 0.95 3.84 -3.67
CA SER A 103 -0.31 4.52 -3.99
C SER A 103 -0.21 5.37 -5.26
N MET A 104 0.93 6.04 -5.47
CA MET A 104 1.19 6.80 -6.71
C MET A 104 1.14 5.88 -7.94
N GLN A 105 1.78 4.71 -7.85
CA GLN A 105 1.78 3.71 -8.91
C GLN A 105 0.37 3.20 -9.24
N ARG A 106 -0.43 2.82 -8.22
CA ARG A 106 -1.81 2.36 -8.43
C ARG A 106 -2.70 3.45 -9.02
N LEU A 107 -2.59 4.68 -8.50
CA LEU A 107 -3.33 5.82 -9.03
C LEU A 107 -2.98 6.09 -10.50
N ALA A 108 -1.70 6.02 -10.87
CA ALA A 108 -1.25 6.20 -12.25
C ALA A 108 -1.80 5.09 -13.17
N LEU A 109 -1.86 3.85 -12.71
CA LEU A 109 -2.45 2.74 -13.46
C LEU A 109 -3.95 2.97 -13.72
N ILE A 110 -4.70 3.42 -12.72
CA ILE A 110 -6.11 3.78 -12.89
C ILE A 110 -6.25 4.95 -13.88
N LEU A 111 -5.41 5.98 -13.77
CA LEU A 111 -5.43 7.12 -14.70
C LEU A 111 -5.11 6.69 -16.14
N HIS A 112 -4.20 5.73 -16.32
CA HIS A 112 -3.90 5.12 -17.60
C HIS A 112 -5.13 4.40 -18.17
N GLN A 113 -5.84 3.59 -17.37
CA GLN A 113 -7.09 2.94 -17.78
C GLN A 113 -8.19 3.95 -18.15
N LEU A 114 -8.20 5.12 -17.50
CA LEU A 114 -9.12 6.23 -17.81
C LEU A 114 -8.66 7.08 -19.01
N GLY A 115 -7.57 6.72 -19.69
CA GLY A 115 -7.02 7.44 -20.84
C GLY A 115 -6.33 8.77 -20.51
N ARG A 116 -6.09 9.06 -19.23
CA ARG A 116 -5.43 10.31 -18.78
C ARG A 116 -3.92 10.13 -18.66
N TYR A 117 -3.28 9.81 -19.78
CA TYR A 117 -1.86 9.46 -19.83
C TYR A 117 -0.93 10.56 -19.32
N SER A 118 -1.22 11.84 -19.63
CA SER A 118 -0.39 12.97 -19.20
C SER A 118 -0.37 13.18 -17.68
N LEU A 119 -1.46 12.86 -16.98
CA LEU A 119 -1.51 12.91 -15.51
C LEU A 119 -0.82 11.69 -14.89
N ALA A 120 -1.01 10.51 -15.48
CA ALA A 120 -0.35 9.29 -15.05
C ALA A 120 1.18 9.43 -15.13
N GLU A 121 1.69 9.99 -16.23
CA GLU A 121 3.12 10.23 -16.43
C GLU A 121 3.70 11.15 -15.35
N LYS A 122 3.02 12.27 -15.03
CA LYS A 122 3.46 13.19 -13.97
C LYS A 122 3.57 12.49 -12.62
N ILE A 123 2.53 11.75 -12.23
CA ILE A 123 2.52 11.02 -10.96
C ILE A 123 3.64 9.96 -10.91
N LEU A 124 3.91 9.27 -12.01
CA LEU A 124 4.97 8.28 -12.07
C LEU A 124 6.37 8.92 -12.03
N ARG A 125 6.56 10.07 -12.69
CA ARG A 125 7.82 10.84 -12.59
C ARG A 125 8.07 11.31 -11.15
N ASP A 126 7.04 11.80 -10.47
CA ASP A 126 7.14 12.17 -9.06
C ASP A 126 7.47 10.94 -8.19
N ALA A 127 6.86 9.79 -8.47
CA ALA A 127 7.14 8.54 -7.77
C ALA A 127 8.59 8.05 -7.97
N VAL A 128 9.15 8.21 -9.17
CA VAL A 128 10.56 7.92 -9.47
C VAL A 128 11.50 8.86 -8.70
N GLN A 129 11.14 10.14 -8.54
CA GLN A 129 11.94 11.07 -7.74
C GLN A 129 11.94 10.70 -6.25
N VAL A 130 10.83 10.19 -5.74
CA VAL A 130 10.73 9.72 -4.35
C VAL A 130 11.49 8.42 -4.15
N ASN A 131 11.37 7.46 -5.06
CA ASN A 131 12.09 6.20 -5.01
C ASN A 131 12.57 5.78 -6.40
N SER A 132 13.84 6.08 -6.68
CA SER A 132 14.46 5.79 -7.96
C SER A 132 14.79 4.31 -8.16
N THR A 133 14.78 3.49 -7.10
CA THR A 133 15.12 2.06 -7.17
C THR A 133 13.90 1.15 -7.34
N ALA A 134 12.68 1.72 -7.33
CA ALA A 134 11.45 0.96 -7.52
C ALA A 134 11.23 0.62 -9.01
N HIS A 135 11.67 -0.58 -9.40
CA HIS A 135 11.49 -1.11 -10.76
C HIS A 135 10.03 -1.11 -11.23
N GLU A 136 9.05 -1.32 -10.33
CA GLU A 136 7.63 -1.34 -10.72
C GLU A 136 7.12 0.03 -11.18
N VAL A 137 7.72 1.12 -10.69
CA VAL A 137 7.36 2.49 -11.09
C VAL A 137 7.93 2.82 -12.48
N TRP A 138 9.18 2.44 -12.74
CA TRP A 138 9.80 2.58 -14.06
C TRP A 138 9.06 1.78 -15.14
N ASN A 139 8.63 0.56 -14.81
CA ASN A 139 7.78 -0.24 -15.69
C ASN A 139 6.44 0.46 -15.94
N GLY A 140 5.79 0.98 -14.89
CA GLY A 140 4.56 1.77 -15.03
C GLY A 140 4.73 3.01 -15.93
N LEU A 141 5.87 3.71 -15.83
CA LEU A 141 6.19 4.86 -16.67
C LEU A 141 6.36 4.47 -18.14
N GLY A 142 7.07 3.37 -18.41
CA GLY A 142 7.22 2.82 -19.75
C GLY A 142 5.87 2.49 -20.41
N VAL A 143 4.95 1.84 -19.67
CA VAL A 143 3.60 1.52 -20.18
C VAL A 143 2.81 2.78 -20.53
N VAL A 144 2.90 3.83 -19.70
CA VAL A 144 2.20 5.10 -19.96
C VAL A 144 2.79 5.82 -21.18
N LEU A 145 4.13 5.86 -21.31
CA LEU A 145 4.82 6.49 -22.44
C LEU A 145 4.53 5.76 -23.77
N GLN A 146 4.48 4.42 -23.74
CA GLN A 146 4.10 3.62 -24.89
C GLN A 146 2.67 3.94 -25.35
N ALA A 147 1.72 4.08 -24.42
CA ALA A 147 0.35 4.47 -24.76
C ALA A 147 0.22 5.91 -25.27
N GLN A 148 1.19 6.78 -25.00
CA GLN A 148 1.29 8.12 -25.60
C GLN A 148 1.97 8.10 -26.99
N GLY A 149 2.52 6.97 -27.43
CA GLY A 149 3.24 6.83 -28.70
C GLY A 149 4.70 7.28 -28.65
N ASN A 150 5.28 7.42 -27.46
CA ASN A 150 6.71 7.75 -27.29
C ASN A 150 7.50 6.48 -26.99
N ASP A 151 7.68 5.65 -28.02
CA ASP A 151 8.28 4.33 -27.90
C ASP A 151 9.76 4.39 -27.48
N ASP A 152 10.52 5.38 -27.98
CA ASP A 152 11.94 5.54 -27.63
C ASP A 152 12.12 5.74 -26.11
N ALA A 153 11.41 6.71 -25.53
CA ALA A 153 11.46 6.95 -24.09
C ALA A 153 10.89 5.79 -23.27
N ALA A 154 9.89 5.06 -23.80
CA ALA A 154 9.36 3.88 -23.14
C ALA A 154 10.40 2.76 -23.07
N THR A 155 11.16 2.52 -24.14
CA THR A 155 12.23 1.51 -24.16
C THR A 155 13.31 1.79 -23.12
N GLU A 156 13.75 3.05 -22.99
CA GLU A 156 14.69 3.44 -21.94
C GLU A 156 14.15 3.13 -20.53
N CYS A 157 12.87 3.45 -20.28
CA CYS A 157 12.23 3.18 -18.98
C CYS A 157 12.10 1.68 -18.69
N PHE A 158 11.85 0.85 -19.71
CA PHE A 158 11.80 -0.61 -19.53
C PHE A 158 13.20 -1.20 -19.28
N LEU A 159 14.22 -0.68 -19.96
CA LEU A 159 15.60 -1.10 -19.73
C LEU A 159 16.05 -0.76 -18.31
N THR A 160 15.78 0.45 -17.83
CA THR A 160 16.10 0.82 -16.44
C THR A 160 15.31 -0.01 -15.43
N ALA A 161 14.04 -0.34 -15.71
CA ALA A 161 13.27 -1.25 -14.86
C ALA A 161 13.91 -2.64 -14.76
N LEU A 162 14.37 -3.20 -15.89
CA LEU A 162 15.05 -4.50 -15.95
C LEU A 162 16.40 -4.50 -15.21
N GLU A 163 17.19 -3.43 -15.35
CA GLU A 163 18.46 -3.27 -14.64
C GLU A 163 18.24 -3.20 -13.12
N LEU A 164 17.22 -2.47 -12.68
CA LEU A 164 16.87 -2.34 -11.26
C LEU A 164 16.29 -3.64 -10.69
N GLU A 165 15.49 -4.37 -11.46
CA GLU A 165 15.00 -5.70 -11.08
C GLU A 165 16.16 -6.69 -10.94
N ALA A 166 17.11 -6.70 -11.89
CA ALA A 166 18.30 -7.56 -11.83
C ALA A 166 19.23 -7.20 -10.66
N SER A 167 19.27 -5.94 -10.26
CA SER A 167 19.99 -5.47 -9.07
C SER A 167 19.23 -5.75 -7.76
N SER A 168 17.93 -6.04 -7.82
CA SER A 168 17.10 -6.32 -6.65
C SER A 168 17.20 -7.80 -6.29
N PRO A 169 17.66 -8.17 -5.09
CA PRO A 169 17.73 -9.57 -4.71
C PRO A 169 16.32 -10.15 -4.65
N VAL A 170 16.11 -11.33 -5.25
CA VAL A 170 14.82 -12.07 -5.27
C VAL A 170 14.23 -12.23 -3.85
N VAL A 171 15.10 -12.28 -2.84
CA VAL A 171 14.72 -12.22 -1.43
C VAL A 171 15.31 -10.93 -0.85
N PRO A 172 14.48 -9.99 -0.36
CA PRO A 172 15.01 -8.81 0.33
C PRO A 172 15.79 -9.29 1.56
N PHE A 173 16.93 -8.66 1.84
CA PHE A 173 17.81 -9.03 2.97
C PHE A 173 17.14 -9.02 4.35
N THR A 174 15.90 -8.51 4.44
CA THR A 174 15.04 -8.53 5.62
C THR A 174 14.39 -9.89 5.91
N ILE A 175 14.43 -10.84 4.97
CA ILE A 175 13.89 -12.19 5.15
C ILE A 175 15.06 -13.16 5.16
N ILE A 176 15.39 -13.71 6.33
CA ILE A 176 16.28 -14.88 6.40
C ILE A 176 15.46 -16.06 5.88
N PRO A 177 15.79 -16.65 4.71
CA PRO A 177 15.09 -17.82 4.24
C PRO A 177 15.31 -18.92 5.28
N ARG A 178 14.23 -19.32 5.98
CA ARG A 178 14.22 -20.56 6.77
C ARG A 178 14.17 -21.72 5.77
N ILE A 179 15.31 -22.05 5.20
CA ILE A 179 15.51 -23.32 4.53
C ILE A 179 15.60 -24.35 5.67
N LEU A 180 14.66 -25.30 5.70
CA LEU A 180 14.65 -26.44 6.62
C LEU A 180 15.70 -27.48 6.20
#